data_AF-A0A3D2SBM2-F1
#
_entry.id   AF-A0A3D2SBM2-F1
#
_cell.length_a   1.000
_cell.length_b   1.000
_cell.length_c   1.000
_cell.angle_alpha   90.00
_cell.angle_beta   90.00
_cell.angle_gamma   90.00
#
_symmetry.space_group_name_H-M   'P 1'
#
loop_
_entity.id
_entity.type
_entity.pdbx_description
1 polymer ?
#
loop_
_entity_poly.entity_id
_entity_poly.type
_entity_poly.pdbx_seq_one_letter_code
_entity_poly.pdbx_strand_id
1 'polypeptide(L)'
;SVKTFGDSQKSSVKTFGDSQKSSVKPKRLGRTAQSILDLIISDGSISQDKMAEKIGVSKRAIEMQVANLKAKGLLVREGADHGGYWRMVINPQAEQ
;
A
#
# COMPACT_ATOMS: atom_id res chain seq x y z
N SER A 1 -1.75 5.38 -37.27
CA SER A 1 -2.90 5.99 -36.59
C SER A 1 -3.15 5.23 -35.29
N VAL A 2 -3.00 5.93 -34.17
CA VAL A 2 -3.06 5.43 -32.78
C VAL A 2 -4.45 4.88 -32.49
N LYS A 3 -4.54 3.70 -31.86
CA LYS A 3 -5.82 3.14 -31.41
C LYS A 3 -5.84 3.07 -29.89
N THR A 4 -6.89 3.67 -29.37
CA THR A 4 -7.12 4.19 -28.04
C THR A 4 -7.53 3.12 -27.02
N PHE A 5 -7.12 3.38 -25.78
CA PHE A 5 -7.69 3.02 -24.48
C PHE A 5 -9.06 2.33 -24.49
N GLY A 6 -9.08 1.08 -23.98
CA GLY A 6 -10.28 0.39 -23.54
C GLY A 6 -10.53 0.65 -22.05
N ASP A 7 -11.39 1.63 -21.77
CA ASP A 7 -12.08 1.78 -20.50
C ASP A 7 -13.21 0.74 -20.43
N SER A 8 -13.27 -0.06 -19.37
CA SER A 8 -14.50 -0.76 -18.97
C SER A 8 -14.46 -1.29 -17.54
N GLN A 9 -15.31 -0.66 -16.72
CA GLN A 9 -16.18 -1.27 -15.70
C GLN A 9 -15.54 -1.82 -14.42
N LYS A 10 -15.76 -1.17 -13.27
CA LYS A 10 -17.01 -1.20 -12.49
C LYS A 10 -16.73 -0.68 -11.08
N SER A 11 -17.43 0.37 -10.70
CA SER A 11 -17.41 0.98 -9.37
C SER A 11 -17.78 -0.02 -8.27
N SER A 12 -16.88 -0.22 -7.32
CA SER A 12 -17.24 -0.55 -5.95
C SER A 12 -16.56 0.47 -5.05
N VAL A 13 -17.32 1.49 -4.66
CA VAL A 13 -16.90 2.48 -3.66
C VAL A 13 -16.79 1.74 -2.33
N LYS A 14 -15.62 1.21 -2.03
CA LYS A 14 -15.25 0.81 -0.67
C LYS A 14 -14.93 2.09 0.09
N THR A 15 -15.75 2.40 1.09
CA THR A 15 -15.58 3.51 2.01
C THR A 15 -14.20 3.46 2.66
N PHE A 16 -13.36 4.46 2.36
CA PHE A 16 -12.03 4.63 2.93
C PHE A 16 -12.13 5.43 4.23
N GLY A 17 -12.05 4.73 5.36
CA GLY A 17 -11.98 5.38 6.67
C GLY A 17 -12.60 4.57 7.80
N ASP A 18 -12.13 3.33 8.02
CA ASP A 18 -12.47 2.63 9.26
C ASP A 18 -11.60 3.17 10.39
N SER A 19 -12.10 4.25 11.00
CA SER A 19 -11.63 4.75 12.29
C SER A 19 -11.96 3.71 13.35
N GLN A 20 -10.97 2.93 13.80
CA GLN A 20 -11.08 2.21 15.07
C GLN A 20 -10.18 2.86 16.13
N LYS A 21 -10.85 3.69 16.92
CA LYS A 21 -10.43 4.24 18.21
C LYS A 21 -10.35 3.11 19.24
N SER A 22 -9.22 2.99 19.94
CA SER A 22 -9.10 2.77 21.40
C SER A 22 -7.98 1.81 21.82
N SER A 23 -7.31 2.26 22.90
CA SER A 23 -6.68 1.50 23.99
C SER A 23 -5.45 0.62 23.69
N VAL A 24 -4.28 1.20 24.01
CA VAL A 24 -3.09 0.53 24.57
C VAL A 24 -2.71 -0.81 23.89
N LYS A 25 -2.46 -0.79 22.59
CA LYS A 25 -1.84 -1.89 21.80
C LYS A 25 -1.05 -1.27 20.65
N PRO A 26 0.03 -1.90 20.13
CA PRO A 26 0.84 -1.33 19.05
C PRO A 26 -0.07 -0.90 17.90
N LYS A 27 0.14 0.34 17.44
CA LYS A 27 -0.74 1.12 16.57
C LYS A 27 -1.22 0.27 15.38
N ARG A 28 -2.44 -0.26 15.44
CA ARG A 28 -2.98 -1.15 14.40
C ARG A 28 -3.07 -0.38 13.09
N LEU A 29 -2.34 -0.82 12.07
CA LEU A 29 -2.44 -0.28 10.73
C LEU A 29 -3.84 -0.56 10.17
N GLY A 30 -4.38 0.36 9.34
CA GLY A 30 -5.66 0.14 8.68
C GLY A 30 -5.60 -1.06 7.73
N ARG A 31 -6.76 -1.68 7.43
CA ARG A 31 -6.85 -2.92 6.62
C ARG A 31 -6.08 -2.83 5.30
N THR A 32 -6.22 -1.73 4.55
CA THR A 32 -5.49 -1.52 3.29
C THR A 32 -3.97 -1.47 3.49
N ALA A 33 -3.50 -0.79 4.53
CA ALA A 33 -2.07 -0.70 4.82
C ALA A 33 -1.50 -2.06 5.23
N GLN A 34 -2.23 -2.85 6.02
CA GLN A 34 -1.85 -4.23 6.33
C GLN A 34 -1.76 -5.08 5.07
N SER A 35 -2.79 -5.06 4.21
CA SER A 35 -2.77 -5.81 2.95
C SER A 35 -1.62 -5.41 2.03
N ILE A 36 -1.24 -4.12 1.99
CA ILE A 36 -0.06 -3.68 1.23
C ILE A 36 1.21 -4.32 1.79
N LEU A 37 1.39 -4.33 3.11
CA LEU A 37 2.56 -4.95 3.74
C LEU A 37 2.60 -6.45 3.50
N ASP A 38 1.47 -7.16 3.64
CA ASP A 38 1.37 -8.60 3.36
C ASP A 38 1.77 -8.93 1.91
N LEU A 39 1.33 -8.11 0.96
CA LEU A 39 1.73 -8.27 -0.45
C LEU A 39 3.22 -8.02 -0.68
N ILE A 40 3.80 -7.03 -0.01
CA ILE A 40 5.24 -6.71 -0.12
C ILE A 40 6.09 -7.80 0.54
N ILE A 41 5.61 -8.40 1.64
CA ILE A 41 6.25 -9.57 2.27
C ILE A 41 6.25 -10.77 1.31
N SER A 42 5.14 -10.97 0.59
CA SER A 42 5.03 -12.04 -0.39
C SER A 42 5.83 -11.78 -1.68
N ASP A 43 5.85 -10.54 -2.17
CA ASP A 43 6.52 -10.11 -3.40
C ASP A 43 6.94 -8.64 -3.28
N GLY A 44 8.19 -8.41 -2.88
CA GLY A 44 8.74 -7.06 -2.74
C GLY A 44 8.83 -6.29 -4.07
N SER A 45 8.83 -6.99 -5.20
CA SER A 45 8.86 -6.41 -6.55
C SER A 45 7.49 -5.97 -7.07
N ILE A 46 6.42 -6.19 -6.30
CA ILE A 46 5.06 -5.91 -6.75
C ILE A 46 4.84 -4.41 -7.03
N SER A 47 4.20 -4.11 -8.17
CA SER A 47 3.84 -2.75 -8.55
C SER A 47 2.59 -2.26 -7.81
N GLN A 48 2.46 -0.94 -7.66
CA GLN A 48 1.28 -0.34 -7.04
C GLN A 48 -0.02 -0.67 -7.78
N ASP A 49 0.04 -0.80 -9.11
CA ASP A 49 -1.10 -1.22 -9.93
C ASP A 49 -1.57 -2.64 -9.56
N LYS A 50 -0.65 -3.60 -9.44
CA LYS A 50 -0.98 -4.97 -8.99
C LYS A 50 -1.49 -5.02 -7.56
N MET A 51 -0.98 -4.16 -6.67
CA MET A 51 -1.51 -4.03 -5.30
C MET A 51 -2.97 -3.56 -5.32
N ALA A 52 -3.28 -2.56 -6.15
CA ALA A 52 -4.62 -2.01 -6.29
C ALA A 52 -5.61 -3.07 -6.77
N GLU A 53 -5.22 -3.85 -7.78
CA GLU A 53 -6.01 -4.97 -8.33
C GLU A 53 -6.27 -6.06 -7.27
N LYS A 54 -5.22 -6.51 -6.56
CA LYS A 54 -5.34 -7.57 -5.55
C LYS A 54 -6.16 -7.16 -4.33
N ILE A 55 -6.02 -5.91 -3.87
CA ILE A 55 -6.73 -5.42 -2.69
C ILE A 55 -8.16 -4.95 -3.07
N GLY A 56 -8.39 -4.61 -4.33
CA GLY A 56 -9.65 -4.05 -4.82
C GLY A 56 -9.86 -2.63 -4.33
N VAL A 57 -8.84 -1.79 -4.46
CA VAL A 57 -8.85 -0.35 -4.13
C VAL A 57 -8.28 0.45 -5.29
N SER A 58 -8.47 1.78 -5.30
CA SER A 58 -7.90 2.62 -6.35
C SER A 58 -6.38 2.74 -6.24
N LYS A 59 -5.69 2.95 -7.37
CA LYS A 59 -4.26 3.24 -7.40
C LYS A 59 -3.89 4.43 -6.51
N ARG A 60 -4.71 5.48 -6.53
CA ARG A 60 -4.58 6.67 -5.66
C ARG A 60 -4.58 6.30 -4.17
N ALA A 61 -5.44 5.36 -3.77
CA ALA A 61 -5.47 4.88 -2.39
C ALA A 61 -4.19 4.12 -2.03
N ILE A 62 -3.67 3.28 -2.93
CA ILE A 62 -2.38 2.61 -2.74
C ILE A 62 -1.25 3.63 -2.60
N GLU A 63 -1.15 4.60 -3.51
CA GLU A 63 -0.15 5.67 -3.48
C GLU A 63 -0.18 6.42 -2.13
N MET A 64 -1.37 6.80 -1.66
CA MET A 64 -1.56 7.47 -0.38
C MET A 64 -1.11 6.59 0.79
N GLN A 65 -1.48 5.31 0.81
CA GLN A 65 -1.06 4.40 1.89
C GLN A 65 0.45 4.14 1.86
N VAL A 66 1.04 3.94 0.68
CA VAL A 66 2.49 3.80 0.50
C VAL A 66 3.22 5.05 0.97
N ALA A 67 2.75 6.25 0.60
CA ALA A 67 3.31 7.52 1.08
C ALA A 67 3.24 7.62 2.61
N ASN A 68 2.12 7.24 3.22
CA ASN A 68 1.97 7.19 4.68
C ASN A 68 2.94 6.19 5.34
N LEU A 69 3.13 5.01 4.75
CA LEU A 69 4.08 4.01 5.26
C LEU A 69 5.53 4.49 5.14
N LYS A 70 5.89 5.16 4.04
CA LYS A 70 7.18 5.82 3.86
C LYS A 70 7.40 6.94 4.87
N ALA A 71 6.40 7.81 5.07
CA ALA A 71 6.47 8.91 6.04
C ALA A 71 6.61 8.41 7.49
N LYS A 72 6.04 7.24 7.81
CA LYS A 72 6.22 6.56 9.10
C LYS A 72 7.56 5.81 9.21
N GLY A 73 8.38 5.80 8.17
CA GLY A 73 9.63 5.05 8.14
C GLY A 73 9.44 3.54 8.23
N LEU A 74 8.30 3.02 7.76
CA LEU A 74 7.98 1.58 7.75
C LEU A 74 8.27 0.92 6.41
N LEU A 75 8.38 1.71 5.35
CA LEU A 75 8.55 1.22 3.98
C LEU A 75 9.53 2.08 3.20
N VAL A 76 10.40 1.45 2.44
CA VAL A 76 11.36 2.09 1.53
C VAL A 76 11.34 1.39 0.17
N ARG A 77 11.60 2.15 -0.90
CA ARG A 77 11.82 1.60 -2.25
C ARG A 77 13.33 1.60 -2.50
N GLU A 78 13.89 0.45 -2.79
CA GLU A 78 15.31 0.24 -3.07
C GLU A 78 15.50 -0.19 -4.53
N GLY A 79 16.52 0.34 -5.21
CA GLY A 79 16.85 -0.01 -6.61
C GLY A 79 16.36 1.00 -7.66
N ALA A 80 16.59 0.66 -8.94
CA ALA A 80 16.37 1.54 -10.09
C ALA A 80 14.88 1.89 -10.32
N ASP A 81 14.60 3.02 -11.00
CA ASP A 81 13.24 3.54 -11.25
C ASP A 81 12.27 2.49 -11.86
N HIS A 82 12.79 1.57 -12.66
CA HIS A 82 12.03 0.50 -13.32
C HIS A 82 12.33 -0.93 -12.85
N GLY A 83 13.09 -1.09 -11.76
CA GLY A 83 13.47 -2.41 -11.24
C GLY A 83 13.58 -2.49 -9.71
N GLY A 84 13.25 -1.42 -9.01
CA GLY A 84 13.36 -1.37 -7.56
C GLY A 84 12.26 -2.16 -6.86
N TYR A 85 12.61 -2.73 -5.71
CA TYR A 85 11.72 -3.48 -4.83
C TYR A 85 11.39 -2.68 -3.57
N TRP A 86 10.28 -3.03 -2.95
CA TRP A 86 9.86 -2.52 -1.65
C TRP A 86 10.52 -3.31 -0.54
N ARG A 87 11.03 -2.59 0.47
CA ARG A 87 11.60 -3.17 1.68
C ARG A 87 10.90 -2.60 2.89
N MET A 88 10.54 -3.46 3.83
CA MET A 88 10.04 -3.03 5.14
C MET A 88 11.20 -2.61 6.04
N VAL A 89 11.02 -1.50 6.72
CA VAL A 89 11.96 -1.01 7.73
C VAL A 89 11.36 -1.36 9.08
N ILE A 90 11.91 -2.40 9.70
CA ILE A 90 11.58 -2.76 11.08
C ILE A 90 12.48 -1.90 11.95
N ASN A 91 11.95 -0.80 12.50
CA ASN A 91 12.69 -0.04 13.49
C ASN A 91 12.44 -0.68 14.88
N PRO A 92 13.44 -1.32 15.53
CA PRO A 92 13.27 -1.97 16.83
C PRO A 92 13.12 -0.96 17.99
N GLN A 93 12.72 0.29 17.70
CA GLN A 93 12.72 1.41 18.65
C GLN A 93 11.31 1.94 18.97
N ALA A 94 10.25 1.28 18.48
CA ALA A 94 8.86 1.62 18.86
C ALA A 94 8.44 1.04 20.22
N GLU A 95 9.41 0.55 21.00
CA GLU A 95 9.25 -0.02 22.34
C GLU A 95 9.99 0.88 23.35
N GLN A 96 9.46 2.10 23.53
CA GLN A 96 9.81 3.02 24.62
C GLN A 96 8.53 3.72 25.08
#